data_AF-A0A9D5G3B7-F1
#
_entry.id   AF-A0A9D5G3B7-F1
#
_cell.length_a   1.000
_cell.length_b   1.000
_cell.length_c   1.000
_cell.angle_alpha   90.00
_cell.angle_beta   90.00
_cell.angle_gamma   90.00
#
_symmetry.space_group_name_H-M   'P 1'
#
loop_
_entity.id
_entity.type
_entity.pdbx_description
1 polymer ?
#
loop_
_entity_poly.entity_id
_entity_poly.type
_entity_poly.pdbx_seq_one_letter_code
_entity_poly.pdbx_strand_id
1 'polypeptide(L)'
;MVTDRERSSDIETAYARKTRARILAAAERRFKHYGYAKTSMVDIASDCAMSHANVYRFFSSKNDLVDAIARTWLAKSEKTCRDVVKLPLPASERLVEFIVALHRWKLREYVRDSRAHELLAVASHEHRPFVAVHLAVLADL
;
A
#
# COMPACT_ATOMS: atom_id res chain seq x y z
N MET A 1 -12.09 -33.41 3.29
CA MET A 1 -12.92 -33.07 2.12
C MET A 1 -13.47 -31.68 2.36
N VAL A 2 -12.96 -30.66 1.65
CA VAL A 2 -13.46 -29.27 1.75
C VAL A 2 -14.83 -29.21 1.09
N THR A 3 -15.83 -28.66 1.78
CA THR A 3 -17.22 -28.63 1.31
C THR A 3 -17.40 -27.64 0.14
N ASP A 4 -18.38 -27.86 -0.75
CA ASP A 4 -18.60 -27.02 -1.94
C ASP A 4 -18.92 -25.55 -1.58
N ARG A 5 -19.43 -25.32 -0.35
CA ARG A 5 -19.67 -24.01 0.25
C ARG A 5 -18.38 -23.27 0.63
N GLU A 6 -17.40 -23.98 1.21
CA GLU A 6 -16.07 -23.42 1.55
C GLU A 6 -15.28 -23.07 0.29
N ARG A 7 -15.33 -23.95 -0.73
CA ARG A 7 -14.66 -23.71 -2.01
C ARG A 7 -15.25 -22.50 -2.75
N SER A 8 -16.56 -22.30 -2.69
CA SER A 8 -17.23 -21.14 -3.28
C SER A 8 -16.89 -19.83 -2.56
N SER A 9 -16.81 -19.83 -1.22
CA SER A 9 -16.37 -18.65 -0.44
C SER A 9 -14.92 -18.26 -0.69
N ASP A 10 -14.03 -19.24 -0.89
CA ASP A 10 -12.62 -19.00 -1.16
C ASP A 10 -12.41 -18.35 -2.53
N ILE A 11 -13.18 -18.79 -3.54
CA ILE A 11 -13.17 -18.23 -4.89
C ILE A 11 -13.65 -16.78 -4.88
N GLU A 12 -14.78 -16.49 -4.22
CA GLU A 12 -15.32 -15.13 -4.10
C GLU A 12 -14.33 -14.20 -3.38
N THR A 13 -13.69 -14.68 -2.31
CA THR A 13 -12.68 -13.94 -1.55
C THR A 13 -11.43 -13.65 -2.39
N ALA A 14 -10.96 -14.63 -3.18
CA ALA A 14 -9.84 -14.45 -4.10
C ALA A 14 -10.17 -13.44 -5.22
N TYR A 15 -11.39 -13.51 -5.76
CA TYR A 15 -11.86 -12.57 -6.77
C TYR A 15 -11.93 -11.13 -6.23
N ALA A 16 -12.51 -10.94 -5.04
CA ALA A 16 -12.60 -9.64 -4.39
C ALA A 16 -11.20 -9.04 -4.13
N ARG A 17 -10.25 -9.85 -3.67
CA ARG A 17 -8.85 -9.45 -3.44
C ARG A 17 -8.15 -9.06 -4.74
N LYS A 18 -8.31 -9.83 -5.81
CA LYS A 18 -7.75 -9.50 -7.14
C LYS A 18 -8.35 -8.19 -7.68
N THR A 19 -9.63 -7.97 -7.46
CA THR A 19 -10.32 -6.74 -7.87
C THR A 19 -9.83 -5.54 -7.07
N ARG A 20 -9.71 -5.65 -5.74
CA ARG A 20 -9.09 -4.59 -4.90
C ARG A 20 -7.70 -4.23 -5.40
N ALA A 21 -6.86 -5.21 -5.69
CA ALA A 21 -5.50 -4.98 -6.19
C ALA A 21 -5.47 -4.23 -7.54
N ARG A 22 -6.38 -4.57 -8.46
CA ARG A 22 -6.52 -3.84 -9.75
C ARG A 22 -6.90 -2.38 -9.54
N ILE A 23 -7.88 -2.11 -8.67
CA ILE A 23 -8.32 -0.74 -8.36
C ILE A 23 -7.17 0.07 -7.74
N LEU A 24 -6.47 -0.51 -6.77
CA LEU A 24 -5.32 0.17 -6.13
C LEU A 24 -4.22 0.49 -7.13
N ALA A 25 -3.90 -0.44 -8.03
CA ALA A 25 -2.89 -0.21 -9.06
C ALA A 25 -3.30 0.89 -10.04
N ALA A 26 -4.57 0.97 -10.41
CA ALA A 26 -5.09 2.06 -11.25
C ALA A 26 -5.03 3.41 -10.52
N ALA A 27 -5.50 3.46 -9.26
CA ALA A 27 -5.44 4.65 -8.42
C ALA A 27 -4.00 5.15 -8.24
N GLU A 28 -3.07 4.26 -7.89
CA GLU A 28 -1.65 4.61 -7.71
C GLU A 28 -1.03 5.19 -8.98
N ARG A 29 -1.27 4.56 -10.15
CA ARG A 29 -0.80 5.09 -11.44
C ARG A 29 -1.37 6.48 -11.72
N ARG A 30 -2.67 6.67 -11.46
CA ARG A 30 -3.35 7.93 -11.75
C ARG A 30 -2.89 9.05 -10.84
N PHE A 31 -2.73 8.77 -9.54
CA PHE A 31 -2.15 9.73 -8.60
C PHE A 31 -0.72 10.10 -8.97
N LYS A 32 0.12 9.12 -9.36
CA LYS A 32 1.50 9.38 -9.84
C LYS A 32 1.53 10.19 -11.14
N HIS A 33 0.54 10.06 -12.02
CA HIS A 33 0.54 10.75 -13.31
C HIS A 33 -0.14 12.14 -13.28
N TYR A 34 -1.28 12.25 -12.60
CA TYR A 34 -2.12 13.46 -12.62
C TYR A 34 -2.15 14.22 -11.29
N GLY A 35 -1.68 13.60 -10.21
CA GLY A 35 -1.79 14.12 -8.84
C GLY A 35 -3.09 13.71 -8.15
N TYR A 36 -3.09 13.75 -6.82
CA TYR A 36 -4.26 13.38 -6.00
C TYR A 36 -5.43 14.34 -6.25
N ALA A 37 -5.17 15.65 -6.24
CA ALA A 37 -6.22 16.68 -6.38
C ALA A 37 -7.01 16.55 -7.70
N LYS A 38 -6.34 16.28 -8.81
CA LYS A 38 -6.94 16.17 -10.16
C LYS A 38 -7.55 14.80 -10.47
N THR A 39 -7.46 13.86 -9.54
CA THR A 39 -7.98 12.50 -9.74
C THR A 39 -9.33 12.32 -9.03
N SER A 40 -10.33 11.80 -9.76
CA SER A 40 -11.62 11.41 -9.20
C SER A 40 -11.80 9.89 -9.15
N MET A 41 -12.75 9.43 -8.33
CA MET A 41 -13.13 8.01 -8.28
C MET A 41 -13.78 7.51 -9.59
N VAL A 42 -14.46 8.39 -10.32
CA VAL A 42 -15.07 8.08 -11.62
C VAL A 42 -13.99 7.70 -12.63
N ASP A 43 -12.92 8.47 -12.64
CA ASP A 43 -11.84 8.21 -13.56
C ASP A 43 -11.11 6.89 -13.26
N ILE A 44 -10.90 6.58 -11.97
CA ILE A 44 -10.28 5.32 -11.55
C ILE A 44 -11.17 4.14 -11.96
N ALA A 45 -12.49 4.29 -11.87
CA ALA A 45 -13.44 3.29 -12.35
C ALA A 45 -13.34 3.09 -13.87
N SER A 46 -13.19 4.18 -14.63
CA SER A 46 -12.94 4.14 -16.07
C SER A 46 -11.66 3.37 -16.41
N ASP A 47 -10.54 3.65 -15.74
CA ASP A 47 -9.25 2.95 -15.91
C ASP A 47 -9.35 1.45 -15.58
N CYS A 48 -10.33 1.05 -14.77
CA CYS A 48 -10.57 -0.34 -14.40
C CYS A 48 -11.59 -1.05 -15.30
N ALA A 49 -12.25 -0.34 -16.23
CA ALA A 49 -13.44 -0.78 -16.96
C ALA A 49 -14.56 -1.25 -16.01
N MET A 50 -14.79 -0.50 -14.93
CA MET A 50 -15.79 -0.79 -13.90
C MET A 50 -16.80 0.35 -13.80
N SER A 51 -18.03 0.03 -13.36
CA SER A 51 -18.96 1.08 -12.96
C SER A 51 -18.47 1.78 -11.69
N HIS A 52 -18.87 3.05 -11.53
CA HIS A 52 -18.60 3.83 -10.32
C HIS A 52 -19.09 3.09 -9.06
N ALA A 53 -20.33 2.62 -9.06
CA ALA A 53 -20.90 1.84 -7.95
C ALA A 53 -20.07 0.60 -7.59
N ASN A 54 -19.50 -0.10 -8.58
CA ASN A 54 -18.68 -1.28 -8.32
C ASN A 54 -17.35 -0.91 -7.63
N VAL A 55 -16.70 0.19 -8.01
CA VAL A 55 -15.49 0.67 -7.31
C VAL A 55 -15.80 1.10 -5.88
N TYR A 56 -16.92 1.79 -5.64
CA TYR A 56 -17.32 2.24 -4.30
C TYR A 56 -17.59 1.08 -3.33
N ARG A 57 -17.99 -0.10 -3.85
CA ARG A 57 -18.12 -1.32 -3.04
C ARG A 57 -16.78 -1.76 -2.43
N PHE A 58 -15.65 -1.44 -3.06
CA PHE A 58 -14.32 -1.80 -2.57
C PHE A 58 -13.66 -0.67 -1.77
N PHE A 59 -13.82 0.58 -2.20
CA PHE A 59 -13.23 1.75 -1.55
C PHE A 59 -14.27 2.86 -1.47
N SER A 60 -14.63 3.24 -0.24
CA SER A 60 -15.71 4.20 -0.02
C SER A 60 -15.31 5.64 -0.36
N SER A 61 -14.00 5.92 -0.37
CA SER A 61 -13.46 7.24 -0.63
C SER A 61 -12.12 7.20 -1.38
N LYS A 62 -11.73 8.36 -1.93
CA LYS A 62 -10.38 8.57 -2.49
C LYS A 62 -9.30 8.45 -1.40
N ASN A 63 -9.61 8.83 -0.17
CA ASN A 63 -8.70 8.68 0.97
C ASN A 63 -8.46 7.21 1.33
N ASP A 64 -9.47 6.35 1.24
CA ASP A 64 -9.31 4.91 1.50
C ASP A 64 -8.31 4.28 0.53
N LEU A 65 -8.27 4.76 -0.73
CA LEU A 65 -7.28 4.32 -1.71
C LEU A 65 -5.88 4.78 -1.32
N VAL A 66 -5.72 6.04 -0.89
CA VAL A 66 -4.44 6.57 -0.42
C VAL A 66 -3.94 5.78 0.78
N ASP A 67 -4.79 5.54 1.77
CA ASP A 67 -4.46 4.74 2.95
C ASP A 67 -4.02 3.33 2.58
N ALA A 68 -4.74 2.67 1.66
CA ALA A 68 -4.42 1.32 1.23
C ALA A 68 -3.10 1.26 0.42
N ILE A 69 -2.82 2.27 -0.40
CA ILE A 69 -1.54 2.42 -1.09
C ILE A 69 -0.42 2.62 -0.06
N ALA A 70 -0.59 3.53 0.90
CA ALA A 70 0.39 3.80 1.95
C ALA A 70 0.70 2.54 2.77
N ARG A 71 -0.33 1.79 3.20
CA ARG A 71 -0.16 0.49 3.88
C ARG A 71 0.62 -0.51 3.03
N THR A 72 0.38 -0.55 1.73
CA THR A 72 1.11 -1.44 0.81
C THR A 72 2.59 -1.07 0.75
N TRP A 73 2.92 0.22 0.74
CA TRP A 73 4.31 0.68 0.78
C TRP A 73 4.99 0.37 2.12
N LEU A 74 4.30 0.60 3.23
CA LEU A 74 4.79 0.28 4.58
C LEU A 74 5.07 -1.22 4.74
N ALA A 75 4.15 -2.08 4.31
CA ALA A 75 4.34 -3.54 4.37
C ALA A 75 5.56 -4.00 3.53
N LYS A 76 5.83 -3.36 2.39
CA LYS A 76 7.05 -3.63 1.59
C LYS A 76 8.32 -3.19 2.32
N SER A 77 8.27 -2.05 3.02
CA SER A 77 9.37 -1.57 3.86
C SER A 77 9.65 -2.53 5.01
N GLU A 78 8.61 -2.93 5.75
CA GLU A 78 8.69 -3.91 6.84
C GLU A 78 9.30 -5.23 6.37
N LYS A 79 8.86 -5.74 5.21
CA LYS A 79 9.41 -6.96 4.63
C LYS A 79 10.91 -6.81 4.36
N THR A 80 11.32 -5.69 3.75
CA THR A 80 12.73 -5.42 3.45
C THR A 80 13.56 -5.38 4.73
N CYS A 81 13.06 -4.71 5.77
CA CYS A 81 13.70 -4.64 7.08
C CYS A 81 13.81 -6.04 7.72
N ARG A 82 12.74 -6.84 7.65
CA ARG A 82 12.70 -8.23 8.14
C ARG A 82 13.68 -9.15 7.40
N ASP A 83 13.92 -8.90 6.12
CA ASP A 83 14.88 -9.67 5.34
C ASP A 83 16.32 -9.30 5.73
N VAL A 84 16.58 -8.02 6.07
CA VAL A 84 17.89 -7.55 6.55
C VAL A 84 18.27 -8.15 7.91
N VAL A 85 17.33 -8.22 8.87
CA VAL A 85 17.64 -8.78 10.21
C VAL A 85 18.01 -10.26 10.16
N LYS A 86 17.65 -10.98 9.09
CA LYS A 86 17.98 -12.40 8.87
C LYS A 86 19.33 -12.62 8.17
N LEU A 87 20.02 -11.56 7.74
CA LEU A 87 21.29 -11.70 7.05
C LEU A 87 22.37 -12.30 7.97
N PRO A 88 23.26 -13.15 7.45
CA PRO A 88 24.36 -13.74 8.22
C PRO A 88 25.52 -12.75 8.39
N LEU A 89 25.21 -11.55 8.88
CA LEU A 89 26.18 -10.46 9.14
C LEU A 89 26.30 -10.21 10.64
N PRO A 90 27.40 -9.59 11.11
CA PRO A 90 27.49 -9.06 12.47
C PRO A 90 26.34 -8.10 12.80
N ALA A 91 25.96 -8.00 14.07
CA ALA A 91 24.82 -7.19 14.49
C ALA A 91 24.97 -5.70 14.14
N SER A 92 26.17 -5.15 14.25
CA SER A 92 26.49 -3.77 13.86
C SER A 92 26.26 -3.53 12.36
N GLU A 93 26.66 -4.46 11.50
CA GLU A 93 26.46 -4.38 10.06
C GLU A 93 24.99 -4.53 9.68
N ARG A 94 24.25 -5.45 10.33
CA ARG A 94 22.79 -5.55 10.15
C ARG A 94 22.07 -4.27 10.55
N LEU A 95 22.50 -3.61 11.63
CA LEU A 95 21.90 -2.34 12.06
C LEU A 95 22.11 -1.24 11.02
N VAL A 96 23.31 -1.14 10.45
CA VAL A 96 23.59 -0.20 9.35
C VAL A 96 22.72 -0.53 8.14
N GLU A 97 22.68 -1.78 7.69
CA GLU A 97 21.83 -2.20 6.56
C GLU A 97 20.35 -1.96 6.83
N PHE A 98 19.89 -2.12 8.07
CA PHE A 98 18.50 -1.87 8.46
C PHE A 98 18.15 -0.38 8.37
N ILE A 99 19.00 0.49 8.93
CA ILE A 99 18.84 1.94 8.84
C ILE A 99 18.88 2.38 7.37
N VAL A 100 19.81 1.82 6.58
CA VAL A 100 19.92 2.11 5.15
C VAL A 100 18.69 1.61 4.39
N ALA A 101 18.14 0.43 4.70
CA ALA A 101 16.92 -0.10 4.09
C ALA A 101 15.71 0.80 4.37
N LEU A 102 15.53 1.23 5.62
CA LEU A 102 14.51 2.20 6.03
C LEU A 102 14.66 3.53 5.27
N HIS A 103 15.88 4.05 5.17
CA HIS A 103 16.15 5.31 4.47
C HIS A 103 16.01 5.19 2.95
N ARG A 104 16.42 4.08 2.33
CA ARG A 104 16.23 3.82 0.90
C ARG A 104 14.75 3.71 0.53
N TRP A 105 13.89 3.25 1.44
CA TRP A 105 12.44 3.28 1.25
C TRP A 105 11.92 4.73 1.21
N LYS A 106 12.30 5.56 2.19
CA LYS A 106 11.97 7.00 2.16
C LYS A 106 12.57 7.68 0.92
N LEU A 107 13.85 7.52 0.63
CA LEU A 107 14.50 8.24 -0.48
C LEU A 107 14.02 7.80 -1.87
N ARG A 108 13.71 6.53 -2.11
CA ARG A 108 13.17 6.10 -3.42
C ARG A 108 11.80 6.72 -3.72
N GLU A 109 10.97 6.87 -2.70
CA GLU A 109 9.63 7.42 -2.87
C GLU A 109 9.63 8.96 -2.84
N TYR A 110 10.56 9.60 -2.12
CA TYR A 110 10.67 11.05 -2.05
C TYR A 110 11.48 11.69 -3.19
N VAL A 111 12.51 11.00 -3.73
CA VAL A 111 13.44 11.60 -4.71
C VAL A 111 13.01 11.35 -6.15
N ARG A 112 12.18 10.32 -6.42
CA ARG A 112 11.79 9.97 -7.82
C ARG A 112 10.50 10.61 -8.29
N ASP A 113 9.57 10.97 -7.40
CA ASP A 113 8.24 11.38 -7.83
C ASP A 113 7.61 12.37 -6.83
N SER A 114 7.58 13.65 -7.20
CA SER A 114 6.99 14.73 -6.37
C SER A 114 5.54 14.43 -5.94
N ARG A 115 4.85 13.49 -6.61
CA ARG A 115 3.45 13.11 -6.34
C ARG A 115 3.32 11.94 -5.35
N ALA A 116 4.35 11.15 -5.13
CA ALA A 116 4.38 10.19 -4.01
C ALA A 116 4.46 10.93 -2.66
N HIS A 117 5.14 12.08 -2.63
CA HIS A 117 5.11 12.99 -1.49
C HIS A 117 3.70 13.54 -1.22
N GLU A 118 2.94 13.92 -2.25
CA GLU A 118 1.54 14.35 -2.09
C GLU A 118 0.69 13.27 -1.42
N LEU A 119 0.83 12.00 -1.84
CA LEU A 119 0.12 10.88 -1.24
C LEU A 119 0.54 10.60 0.22
N LEU A 120 1.84 10.67 0.51
CA LEU A 120 2.33 10.55 1.88
C LEU A 120 1.87 11.71 2.76
N ALA A 121 1.87 12.94 2.25
CA ALA A 121 1.36 14.11 2.96
C ALA A 121 -0.13 13.93 3.27
N VAL A 122 -0.96 13.55 2.29
CA VAL A 122 -2.39 13.27 2.49
C VAL A 122 -2.58 12.15 3.54
N ALA A 123 -1.80 11.07 3.47
CA ALA A 123 -1.86 9.98 4.44
C ALA A 123 -1.39 10.39 5.85
N SER A 124 -0.44 11.32 5.95
CA SER A 124 0.21 11.72 7.21
C SER A 124 -0.45 12.91 7.91
N HIS A 125 -1.20 13.74 7.17
CA HIS A 125 -1.91 14.90 7.73
C HIS A 125 -3.11 14.52 8.60
N GLU A 126 -3.58 13.29 8.48
CA GLU A 126 -4.59 12.71 9.35
C GLU A 126 -3.85 11.75 10.29
N HIS A 127 -4.02 11.86 11.61
CA HIS A 127 -3.38 10.93 12.55
C HIS A 127 -3.94 9.51 12.38
N ARG A 128 -3.37 8.75 11.44
CA ARG A 128 -3.92 7.44 11.03
C ARG A 128 -3.43 6.32 11.97
N PRO A 129 -4.34 5.48 12.50
CA PRO A 129 -3.98 4.36 13.37
C PRO A 129 -2.97 3.37 12.77
N PHE A 130 -2.89 3.25 11.44
CA PHE A 130 -1.98 2.31 10.79
C PHE A 130 -0.50 2.72 10.87
N VAL A 131 -0.22 4.00 11.07
CA VAL A 131 1.16 4.48 11.27
C VAL A 131 1.69 3.96 12.60
N ALA A 132 0.86 3.98 13.66
CA ALA A 132 1.24 3.41 14.96
C ALA A 132 1.49 1.90 14.86
N VAL A 133 0.64 1.17 14.11
CA VAL A 133 0.85 -0.27 13.84
C VAL A 133 2.17 -0.52 13.13
N HIS A 134 2.51 0.27 12.12
CA HIS A 134 3.78 0.15 11.41
C HIS A 134 4.99 0.35 12.33
N LEU A 135 4.94 1.37 13.20
CA LEU A 135 6.00 1.63 14.16
C LEU A 135 6.17 0.47 15.16
N ALA A 136 5.07 -0.12 15.62
CA ALA A 136 5.11 -1.30 16.50
C ALA A 136 5.76 -2.50 15.78
N VAL A 137 5.37 -2.78 14.53
CA VAL A 137 5.98 -3.88 13.75
C VAL A 137 7.49 -3.70 13.62
N LEU A 138 7.98 -2.49 13.37
CA LEU A 138 9.41 -2.22 13.26
C LEU A 138 10.15 -2.36 14.60
N ALA A 139 9.50 -2.06 15.72
CA ALA A 139 10.08 -2.21 17.05
C ALA A 139 10.24 -3.69 17.45
N ASP A 140 9.42 -4.58 16.88
CA ASP A 140 9.39 -6.01 17.16
C ASP A 140 10.24 -6.86 16.16
N LEU A 141 11.00 -6.23 15.24
CA LEU A 141 11.87 -6.92 14.28
C LEU A 141 13.21 -7.34 14.89
#